data_AF-A0A2G6DSX3-F1
#
_entry.id   AF-A0A2G6DSX3-F1
#
_cell.length_a   1.000
_cell.length_b   1.000
_cell.length_c   1.000
_cell.angle_alpha   90.00
_cell.angle_beta   90.00
_cell.angle_gamma   90.00
#
_symmetry.space_group_name_H-M   'P 1'
#
loop_
_entity.id
_entity.type
_entity.pdbx_description
1 polymer ?
#
loop_
_entity_poly.entity_id
_entity_poly.type
_entity_poly.pdbx_seq_one_letter_code
_entity_poly.pdbx_strand_id
1 'polypeptide(L)'
;MLPHLNPGVLSWAELQRLRPVAPSMGMMLETTSTRLFTHRGEAHYGSPDKDPAVRLRVLEDAGRLNIPFTTGALVGIGETTTELAETIFALRATARRYHAVQEVIVQNFRAKPGTAMRATPDLGLEEYLASIAVTRVVLGPSARVQAPPNLTDAGQCRRLLDAGVDDWGGVSPLTPDHVNPERPWPSLQMLQSITAEAGLHLRARLTVHPEYVHRGEPWIDPRVAPHVAALAGPDGLARPGVIPAGLPWQEPDGGLATTGRSDLHVAVDTQGRQADRRGDFDDVYGDWDEVRADAQMSAAGDRGGSSPRRCGSTMDPAQKAALAAAEHDPACLQDEHALTLMTAEGELLDRLCALADDLRRETVGDVVSYVVNRNINFTNVCYSGC
;
A
#
# COMPACT_ATOMS: atom_id res chain seq x y z
N MET A 1 -12.91 -16.70 1.71
CA MET A 1 -11.97 -15.55 1.67
C MET A 1 -12.65 -14.42 0.92
N LEU A 2 -12.37 -13.17 1.26
CA LEU A 2 -12.88 -12.02 0.51
C LEU A 2 -11.78 -11.54 -0.45
N PRO A 3 -12.07 -11.32 -1.75
CA PRO A 3 -11.07 -10.85 -2.67
C PRO A 3 -10.85 -9.34 -2.52
N HIS A 4 -9.58 -8.92 -2.54
CA HIS A 4 -9.17 -7.56 -2.88
C HIS A 4 -8.57 -7.61 -4.27
N LEU A 5 -9.10 -6.85 -5.21
CA LEU A 5 -8.60 -6.89 -6.59
C LEU A 5 -7.56 -5.79 -6.79
N ASN A 6 -6.36 -6.13 -7.26
CA ASN A 6 -5.35 -5.16 -7.70
C ASN A 6 -5.08 -5.31 -9.22
N PRO A 7 -6.04 -4.92 -10.08
CA PRO A 7 -6.00 -5.21 -11.52
C PRO A 7 -5.21 -4.18 -12.34
N GLY A 8 -4.61 -3.17 -11.71
CA GLY A 8 -3.99 -2.05 -12.42
C GLY A 8 -5.04 -1.09 -12.99
N VAL A 9 -4.76 -0.55 -14.17
CA VAL A 9 -5.65 0.41 -14.85
C VAL A 9 -6.87 -0.33 -15.41
N LEU A 10 -8.06 0.09 -14.99
CA LEU A 10 -9.34 -0.42 -15.49
C LEU A 10 -10.17 0.68 -16.13
N SER A 11 -10.97 0.30 -17.12
CA SER A 11 -12.06 1.14 -17.63
C SER A 11 -13.24 1.20 -16.65
N TRP A 12 -14.08 2.23 -16.80
CA TRP A 12 -15.36 2.36 -16.09
C TRP A 12 -16.24 1.10 -16.19
N ALA A 13 -16.30 0.47 -17.36
CA ALA A 13 -17.09 -0.74 -17.56
C ALA A 13 -16.53 -1.95 -16.82
N GLU A 14 -15.20 -2.08 -16.74
CA GLU A 14 -14.54 -3.14 -15.99
C GLU A 14 -14.69 -2.95 -14.47
N LEU A 15 -14.56 -1.71 -13.97
CA LEU A 15 -14.84 -1.40 -12.56
C LEU A 15 -16.28 -1.78 -12.17
N GLN A 16 -17.28 -1.41 -12.98
CA GLN A 16 -18.67 -1.80 -12.75
C GLN A 16 -18.87 -3.32 -12.77
N ARG A 17 -18.16 -4.03 -13.65
CA ARG A 17 -18.25 -5.49 -13.77
C ARG A 17 -17.64 -6.21 -12.58
N LEU A 18 -16.56 -5.65 -12.00
CA LEU A 18 -15.85 -6.27 -10.88
C LEU A 18 -16.39 -5.86 -9.51
N ARG A 19 -17.04 -4.69 -9.39
CA ARG A 19 -17.61 -4.20 -8.12
C ARG A 19 -18.48 -5.25 -7.39
N PRO A 20 -19.33 -6.04 -8.09
CA PRO A 20 -20.22 -6.97 -7.40
C PRO A 20 -19.54 -8.25 -6.91
N VAL A 21 -18.24 -8.46 -7.16
CA VAL A 21 -17.51 -9.69 -6.77
C VAL A 21 -16.40 -9.46 -5.75
N ALA A 22 -16.14 -8.21 -5.36
CA ALA A 22 -15.09 -7.87 -4.39
C ALA A 22 -15.49 -6.72 -3.46
N PRO A 23 -15.23 -6.82 -2.14
CA PRO A 23 -15.50 -5.72 -1.21
C PRO A 23 -14.63 -4.48 -1.44
N SER A 24 -13.47 -4.64 -2.09
CA SER A 24 -12.55 -3.55 -2.38
C SER A 24 -11.66 -3.86 -3.56
N MET A 25 -11.10 -2.81 -4.14
CA MET A 25 -10.09 -2.90 -5.20
C MET A 25 -8.93 -1.96 -4.89
N GLY A 26 -7.87 -2.01 -5.67
CA GLY A 26 -6.76 -1.11 -5.49
C GLY A 26 -5.90 -0.96 -6.73
N MET A 27 -5.17 0.14 -6.74
CA MET A 27 -4.13 0.47 -7.70
C MET A 27 -3.32 1.63 -7.12
N MET A 28 -2.00 1.48 -7.01
CA MET A 28 -1.10 2.57 -6.60
C MET A 28 -1.23 3.76 -7.55
N LEU A 29 -1.29 5.00 -7.08
CA LEU A 29 -1.12 6.15 -7.96
C LEU A 29 0.36 6.26 -8.40
N GLU A 30 1.27 5.83 -7.53
CA GLU A 30 2.73 5.91 -7.66
C GLU A 30 3.22 7.35 -7.58
N THR A 31 2.88 8.19 -8.57
CA THR A 31 3.30 9.59 -8.69
C THR A 31 2.37 10.35 -9.63
N THR A 32 2.23 11.67 -9.44
CA THR A 32 1.61 12.58 -10.41
C THR A 32 2.60 13.15 -11.44
N SER A 33 3.89 12.84 -11.32
CA SER A 33 4.92 13.39 -12.21
C SER A 33 4.77 12.89 -13.65
N THR A 34 4.43 13.81 -14.56
CA THR A 34 4.46 13.52 -16.00
C THR A 34 5.90 13.40 -16.52
N ARG A 35 6.87 14.04 -15.85
CA ARG A 35 8.29 13.93 -16.19
C ARG A 35 8.76 12.48 -16.05
N LEU A 36 8.45 11.84 -14.91
CA LEU A 36 8.84 10.45 -14.66
C LEU A 36 8.23 9.46 -15.67
N PHE A 37 7.07 9.80 -16.23
CA PHE A 37 6.40 8.99 -17.25
C PHE A 37 6.91 9.25 -18.68
N THR A 38 7.26 10.49 -19.02
CA THR A 38 7.53 10.88 -20.42
C THR A 38 9.00 11.00 -20.79
N HIS A 39 9.90 11.22 -19.82
CA HIS A 39 11.32 11.44 -20.09
C HIS A 39 12.10 10.14 -20.07
N ARG A 40 12.89 9.90 -21.12
CA ARG A 40 13.72 8.68 -21.22
C ARG A 40 14.69 8.59 -20.05
N GLY A 41 14.70 7.41 -19.41
CA GLY A 41 15.61 7.10 -18.30
C GLY A 41 14.99 7.30 -16.91
N GLU A 42 13.79 7.87 -16.83
CA GLU A 42 13.03 7.97 -15.59
C GLU A 42 12.21 6.69 -15.31
N ALA A 43 11.79 6.50 -14.04
CA ALA A 43 11.21 5.27 -13.51
C ALA A 43 10.01 4.69 -14.25
N HIS A 44 9.18 5.51 -14.88
CA HIS A 44 7.95 5.07 -15.55
C HIS A 44 8.00 5.21 -17.06
N TYR A 45 9.14 5.59 -17.62
CA TYR A 45 9.29 5.76 -19.05
C TYR A 45 9.11 4.45 -19.81
N GLY A 46 8.15 4.44 -20.75
CA GLY A 46 7.85 3.27 -21.56
C GLY A 46 6.86 2.29 -20.94
N SER A 47 6.30 2.61 -19.75
CA SER A 47 5.28 1.80 -19.08
C SER A 47 3.88 2.39 -19.30
N PRO A 48 3.09 1.86 -20.26
CA PRO A 48 1.86 2.49 -20.72
C PRO A 48 0.76 2.60 -19.66
N ASP A 49 0.77 1.73 -18.64
CA ASP A 49 -0.17 1.74 -17.53
C ASP A 49 0.25 2.67 -16.37
N LYS A 50 1.41 3.33 -16.48
CA LYS A 50 1.97 4.25 -15.48
C LYS A 50 1.71 5.73 -15.79
N ASP A 51 0.84 6.03 -16.77
CA ASP A 51 0.39 7.41 -17.05
C ASP A 51 -0.39 7.96 -15.83
N PRO A 52 0.10 9.04 -15.17
CA PRO A 52 -0.57 9.59 -14.00
C PRO A 52 -2.00 10.06 -14.24
N ALA A 53 -2.29 10.62 -15.43
CA ALA A 53 -3.63 11.13 -15.74
C ALA A 53 -4.65 9.99 -15.87
N VAL A 54 -4.22 8.86 -16.43
CA VAL A 54 -5.03 7.64 -16.52
C VAL A 54 -5.27 7.07 -15.12
N ARG A 55 -4.23 7.01 -14.28
CA ARG A 55 -4.34 6.46 -12.93
C ARG A 55 -5.24 7.30 -12.03
N LEU A 56 -5.12 8.64 -12.07
CA LEU A 56 -6.04 9.54 -11.38
C LEU A 56 -7.49 9.33 -11.81
N ARG A 57 -7.75 9.15 -13.12
CA ARG A 57 -9.10 8.86 -13.63
C ARG A 57 -9.68 7.59 -13.04
N VAL A 58 -8.89 6.52 -12.91
CA VAL A 58 -9.35 5.27 -12.27
C VAL A 58 -9.79 5.53 -10.82
N LEU A 59 -9.05 6.35 -10.06
CA LEU A 59 -9.43 6.70 -8.69
C LEU A 59 -10.74 7.50 -8.64
N GLU A 60 -10.93 8.45 -9.57
CA GLU A 60 -12.20 9.18 -9.68
C GLU A 60 -13.37 8.27 -10.03
N ASP A 61 -13.17 7.34 -10.97
CA ASP A 61 -14.19 6.42 -11.44
C ASP A 61 -14.58 5.40 -10.35
N ALA A 62 -13.60 4.86 -9.62
CA ALA A 62 -13.84 4.05 -8.43
C ALA A 62 -14.66 4.82 -7.38
N GLY A 63 -14.34 6.11 -7.21
CA GLY A 63 -15.09 7.05 -6.39
C GLY A 63 -16.56 7.16 -6.76
N ARG A 64 -16.83 7.45 -8.02
CA ARG A 64 -18.20 7.58 -8.55
C ARG A 64 -19.00 6.28 -8.50
N LEU A 65 -18.32 5.14 -8.49
CA LEU A 65 -18.93 3.82 -8.39
C LEU A 65 -19.06 3.31 -6.94
N ASN A 66 -18.67 4.09 -5.93
CA ASN A 66 -18.65 3.70 -4.52
C ASN A 66 -17.86 2.40 -4.28
N ILE A 67 -16.67 2.28 -4.88
CA ILE A 67 -15.77 1.15 -4.67
C ILE A 67 -14.73 1.55 -3.63
N PRO A 68 -14.68 0.93 -2.43
CA PRO A 68 -13.56 1.12 -1.50
C PRO A 68 -12.25 0.78 -2.20
N PHE A 69 -11.35 1.74 -2.26
CA PHE A 69 -10.19 1.71 -3.14
C PHE A 69 -8.89 1.95 -2.37
N THR A 70 -7.95 1.02 -2.47
CA THR A 70 -6.60 1.19 -1.93
C THR A 70 -5.72 1.83 -3.01
N THR A 71 -4.99 2.88 -2.66
CA THR A 71 -4.05 3.53 -3.56
C THR A 71 -2.82 3.99 -2.77
N GLY A 72 -1.94 4.78 -3.36
CA GLY A 72 -0.70 5.15 -2.69
C GLY A 72 0.32 5.83 -3.58
N ALA A 73 1.42 6.25 -2.97
CA ALA A 73 2.59 6.82 -3.63
C ALA A 73 3.78 5.87 -3.46
N LEU A 74 4.65 5.86 -4.48
CA LEU A 74 5.95 5.21 -4.42
C LEU A 74 7.01 6.32 -4.27
N VAL A 75 7.79 6.22 -3.20
CA VAL A 75 8.73 7.26 -2.78
C VAL A 75 10.16 6.83 -3.07
N GLY A 76 10.98 7.71 -3.63
CA GLY A 76 12.36 7.43 -3.98
C GLY A 76 12.55 6.87 -5.40
N ILE A 77 11.63 7.13 -6.31
CA ILE A 77 11.72 6.72 -7.73
C ILE A 77 12.31 7.82 -8.63
N GLY A 78 12.87 8.87 -8.04
CA GLY A 78 13.45 10.01 -8.76
C GLY A 78 12.50 11.20 -8.89
N GLU A 79 11.35 11.16 -8.20
CA GLU A 79 10.51 12.32 -8.00
C GLU A 79 11.22 13.40 -7.17
N THR A 80 10.91 14.66 -7.45
CA THR A 80 11.30 15.78 -6.60
C THR A 80 10.36 15.88 -5.41
N THR A 81 10.80 16.56 -4.34
CA THR A 81 9.96 16.88 -3.19
C THR A 81 8.65 17.57 -3.60
N THR A 82 8.69 18.42 -4.62
CA THR A 82 7.50 19.07 -5.19
C THR A 82 6.54 18.07 -5.81
N GLU A 83 7.04 17.17 -6.66
CA GLU A 83 6.21 16.15 -7.31
C GLU A 83 5.60 15.17 -6.29
N LEU A 84 6.32 14.85 -5.21
CA LEU A 84 5.79 14.03 -4.12
C LEU A 84 4.67 14.77 -3.37
N ALA A 85 4.87 16.06 -3.03
CA ALA A 85 3.85 16.87 -2.37
C ALA A 85 2.59 16.99 -3.23
N GLU A 86 2.74 17.30 -4.52
CA GLU A 86 1.65 17.34 -5.49
C GLU A 86 0.90 15.99 -5.57
N THR A 87 1.63 14.87 -5.52
CA THR A 87 1.03 13.53 -5.49
C THR A 87 0.17 13.33 -4.25
N ILE A 88 0.66 13.69 -3.06
CA ILE A 88 -0.09 13.57 -1.81
C ILE A 88 -1.31 14.50 -1.81
N PHE A 89 -1.20 15.72 -2.33
CA PHE A 89 -2.34 16.63 -2.46
C PHE A 89 -3.39 16.11 -3.46
N ALA A 90 -2.98 15.46 -4.55
CA ALA A 90 -3.90 14.81 -5.48
C ALA A 90 -4.64 13.62 -4.84
N LEU A 91 -3.94 12.83 -4.01
CA LEU A 91 -4.55 11.78 -3.20
C LEU A 91 -5.56 12.36 -2.21
N ARG A 92 -5.22 13.44 -1.50
CA ARG A 92 -6.12 14.17 -0.60
C ARG A 92 -7.37 14.66 -1.33
N ALA A 93 -7.19 15.30 -2.48
CA ALA A 93 -8.29 15.84 -3.27
C ALA A 93 -9.27 14.72 -3.68
N THR A 94 -8.74 13.59 -4.15
CA THR A 94 -9.53 12.43 -4.55
C THR A 94 -10.25 11.79 -3.36
N ALA A 95 -9.54 11.58 -2.25
CA ALA A 95 -10.10 11.03 -1.02
C ALA A 95 -11.23 11.91 -0.46
N ARG A 96 -11.06 13.23 -0.43
CA ARG A 96 -12.10 14.18 0.05
C ARG A 96 -13.27 14.31 -0.89
N ARG A 97 -13.04 14.23 -2.20
CA ARG A 97 -14.10 14.41 -3.21
C ARG A 97 -15.04 13.23 -3.29
N TYR A 98 -14.51 12.02 -3.18
CA TYR A 98 -15.29 10.81 -3.43
C TYR A 98 -15.42 9.89 -2.22
N HIS A 99 -14.61 10.06 -1.17
CA HIS A 99 -14.61 9.22 0.04
C HIS A 99 -14.39 7.72 -0.19
N ALA A 100 -13.88 7.34 -1.37
CA ALA A 100 -13.66 5.96 -1.75
C ALA A 100 -12.27 5.45 -1.41
N VAL A 101 -11.28 6.35 -1.24
CA VAL A 101 -9.93 5.96 -0.83
C VAL A 101 -9.99 5.45 0.61
N GLN A 102 -9.89 4.14 0.77
CA GLN A 102 -9.93 3.51 2.09
C GLN A 102 -8.56 3.49 2.77
N GLU A 103 -7.49 3.52 1.97
CA GLU A 103 -6.12 3.36 2.43
C GLU A 103 -5.16 4.01 1.43
N VAL A 104 -4.18 4.74 1.96
CA VAL A 104 -3.06 5.29 1.21
C VAL A 104 -1.78 4.58 1.65
N ILE A 105 -1.17 3.85 0.72
CA ILE A 105 0.12 3.20 0.89
C ILE A 105 1.22 4.21 0.58
N VAL A 106 2.12 4.42 1.53
CA VAL A 106 3.39 5.10 1.28
C VAL A 106 4.44 4.00 1.18
N GLN A 107 4.81 3.65 -0.05
CA GLN A 107 5.77 2.58 -0.31
C GLN A 107 7.12 3.20 -0.66
N ASN A 108 8.19 2.73 -0.05
CA ASN A 108 9.54 3.12 -0.42
C ASN A 108 10.07 2.34 -1.62
N PHE A 109 10.91 3.00 -2.41
CA PHE A 109 11.70 2.38 -3.46
C PHE A 109 12.78 1.47 -2.86
N ARG A 110 12.90 0.28 -3.45
CA ARG A 110 13.98 -0.67 -3.21
C ARG A 110 14.54 -1.10 -4.56
N ALA A 111 15.85 -0.97 -4.72
CA ALA A 111 16.55 -1.29 -5.95
C ALA A 111 16.47 -2.79 -6.24
N LYS A 112 16.28 -3.13 -7.51
CA LYS A 112 16.19 -4.52 -7.96
C LYS A 112 17.14 -4.80 -9.11
N PRO A 113 17.94 -5.88 -9.05
CA PRO A 113 18.90 -6.23 -10.10
C PRO A 113 18.32 -6.27 -11.52
N GLY A 114 17.07 -6.76 -11.67
CA GLY A 114 16.39 -6.92 -12.95
C GLY A 114 15.77 -5.66 -13.55
N THR A 115 15.91 -4.49 -12.91
CA THR A 115 15.23 -3.24 -13.34
C THR A 115 16.19 -2.25 -14.01
N ALA A 116 15.64 -1.30 -14.75
CA ALA A 116 16.41 -0.16 -15.26
C ALA A 116 17.06 0.65 -14.12
N MET A 117 16.40 0.68 -12.96
CA MET A 117 16.83 1.40 -11.76
C MET A 117 17.70 0.56 -10.80
N ARG A 118 18.28 -0.56 -11.24
CA ARG A 118 19.12 -1.44 -10.40
C ARG A 118 20.29 -0.75 -9.70
N ALA A 119 20.78 0.36 -10.25
CA ALA A 119 21.91 1.13 -9.74
C ALA A 119 21.48 2.36 -8.93
N THR A 120 20.18 2.63 -8.83
CA THR A 120 19.63 3.68 -7.98
C THR A 120 19.72 3.21 -6.52
N PRO A 121 20.19 4.04 -5.58
CA PRO A 121 20.20 3.67 -4.17
C PRO A 121 18.77 3.51 -3.65
N ASP A 122 18.60 2.63 -2.65
CA ASP A 122 17.37 2.55 -1.88
C ASP A 122 17.02 3.89 -1.22
N LEU A 123 15.72 4.13 -1.00
CA LEU A 123 15.27 5.31 -0.26
C LEU A 123 15.82 5.30 1.18
N GLY A 124 16.37 6.44 1.61
CA GLY A 124 16.85 6.63 2.97
C GLY A 124 15.72 6.62 4.00
N LEU A 125 15.99 6.12 5.21
CA LEU A 125 14.94 5.97 6.22
C LEU A 125 14.34 7.31 6.68
N GLU A 126 15.15 8.35 6.92
CA GLU A 126 14.62 9.64 7.41
C GLU A 126 13.70 10.29 6.39
N GLU A 127 14.09 10.28 5.11
CA GLU A 127 13.26 10.75 4.00
C GLU A 127 11.96 9.94 3.88
N TYR A 128 12.03 8.62 4.08
CA TYR A 128 10.84 7.77 4.10
C TYR A 128 9.89 8.10 5.26
N LEU A 129 10.42 8.26 6.46
CA LEU A 129 9.63 8.63 7.65
C LEU A 129 8.99 10.01 7.50
N ALA A 130 9.73 10.99 6.97
CA ALA A 130 9.19 12.31 6.66
C ALA A 130 8.03 12.20 5.65
N SER A 131 8.19 11.39 4.61
CA SER A 131 7.16 11.17 3.59
C SER A 131 5.88 10.54 4.17
N ILE A 132 6.02 9.55 5.07
CA ILE A 132 4.89 8.94 5.79
C ILE A 132 4.19 9.98 6.67
N ALA A 133 4.95 10.70 7.50
CA ALA A 133 4.40 11.65 8.46
C ALA A 133 3.72 12.83 7.77
N VAL A 134 4.32 13.37 6.70
CA VAL A 134 3.68 14.39 5.86
C VAL A 134 2.40 13.84 5.21
N THR A 135 2.41 12.60 4.70
CA THR A 135 1.21 11.98 4.14
C THR A 135 0.09 11.92 5.17
N ARG A 136 0.37 11.47 6.40
CA ARG A 136 -0.59 11.44 7.52
C ARG A 136 -1.15 12.83 7.82
N VAL A 137 -0.29 13.84 7.97
CA VAL A 137 -0.69 15.22 8.26
C VAL A 137 -1.56 15.80 7.14
N VAL A 138 -1.12 15.68 5.88
CA VAL A 138 -1.81 16.27 4.73
C VAL A 138 -3.17 15.62 4.49
N LEU A 139 -3.24 14.28 4.52
CA LEU A 139 -4.50 13.55 4.33
C LEU A 139 -5.47 13.77 5.50
N GLY A 140 -4.94 14.06 6.68
CA GLY A 140 -5.69 14.33 7.89
C GLY A 140 -6.01 13.07 8.69
N PRO A 141 -6.65 13.27 9.86
CA PRO A 141 -6.80 12.23 10.87
C PRO A 141 -7.62 11.03 10.36
N SER A 142 -8.65 11.26 9.54
CA SER A 142 -9.54 10.21 9.03
C SER A 142 -8.92 9.23 8.02
N ALA A 143 -7.71 9.49 7.52
CA ALA A 143 -7.07 8.62 6.54
C ALA A 143 -6.54 7.32 7.18
N ARG A 144 -6.39 6.27 6.38
CA ARG A 144 -5.60 5.08 6.77
C ARG A 144 -4.29 5.14 6.02
N VAL A 145 -3.17 5.06 6.73
CA VAL A 145 -1.82 5.19 6.16
C VAL A 145 -1.08 3.90 6.40
N GLN A 146 -0.73 3.26 5.30
CA GLN A 146 -0.05 1.97 5.28
C GLN A 146 1.40 2.14 4.85
N ALA A 147 2.31 1.42 5.49
CA ALA A 147 3.68 1.24 5.01
C ALA A 147 4.03 -0.26 5.01
N PRO A 148 4.57 -0.83 3.92
CA PRO A 148 4.90 -2.24 3.84
C PRO A 148 6.07 -2.60 4.79
N PRO A 149 5.85 -3.48 5.78
CA PRO A 149 6.87 -3.74 6.79
C PRO A 149 7.99 -4.66 6.29
N ASN A 150 7.81 -5.38 5.18
CA ASN A 150 8.85 -6.20 4.57
C ASN A 150 9.92 -5.38 3.81
N LEU A 151 9.61 -4.13 3.47
CA LEU A 151 10.52 -3.22 2.75
C LEU A 151 11.29 -2.28 3.69
N THR A 152 11.22 -2.51 4.99
CA THR A 152 11.95 -1.78 6.03
C THR A 152 12.67 -2.77 6.92
N ASP A 153 13.85 -2.41 7.40
CA ASP A 153 14.60 -3.28 8.30
C ASP A 153 13.78 -3.55 9.58
N ALA A 154 13.81 -4.81 10.02
CA ALA A 154 13.07 -5.31 11.17
C ALA A 154 13.17 -4.42 12.42
N GLY A 155 14.39 -3.98 12.75
CA GLY A 155 14.66 -3.14 13.92
C GLY A 155 14.22 -1.68 13.76
N GLN A 156 13.78 -1.27 12.58
CA GLN A 156 13.36 0.08 12.25
C GLN A 156 11.85 0.18 12.02
N CYS A 157 11.13 -0.95 11.86
CA CYS A 157 9.69 -0.96 11.64
C CYS A 157 8.90 -0.18 12.69
N ARG A 158 9.33 -0.17 13.97
CA ARG A 158 8.68 0.65 15.03
C ARG A 158 8.59 2.13 14.64
N ARG A 159 9.60 2.67 13.95
CA ARG A 159 9.64 4.06 13.51
C ARG A 159 8.55 4.38 12.48
N LEU A 160 8.08 3.39 11.72
CA LEU A 160 6.96 3.58 10.80
C LEU A 160 5.66 3.91 11.55
N LEU A 161 5.43 3.25 12.69
CA LEU A 161 4.32 3.57 13.58
C LEU A 161 4.49 4.97 14.19
N ASP A 162 5.70 5.32 14.60
CA ASP A 162 6.00 6.68 15.10
C ASP A 162 5.76 7.76 14.03
N ALA A 163 5.90 7.42 12.74
CA ALA A 163 5.56 8.31 11.64
C ALA A 163 4.05 8.35 11.30
N GLY A 164 3.20 7.64 12.04
CA GLY A 164 1.74 7.70 11.89
C GLY A 164 1.10 6.61 11.03
N VAL A 165 1.82 5.51 10.77
CA VAL A 165 1.25 4.29 10.16
C VAL A 165 0.24 3.65 11.12
N ASP A 166 -0.93 3.29 10.60
CA ASP A 166 -1.97 2.54 11.34
C ASP A 166 -2.33 1.20 10.70
N ASP A 167 -1.71 0.86 9.57
CA ASP A 167 -1.92 -0.40 8.88
C ASP A 167 -0.60 -0.99 8.38
N TRP A 168 -0.32 -2.25 8.73
CA TRP A 168 0.83 -2.98 8.20
C TRP A 168 0.59 -3.57 6.80
N GLY A 169 -0.64 -3.46 6.30
CA GLY A 169 -1.05 -3.95 4.99
C GLY A 169 -1.25 -5.45 4.95
N GLY A 170 -1.13 -5.99 3.73
CA GLY A 170 -1.30 -7.41 3.45
C GLY A 170 -0.09 -8.22 3.91
N VAL A 171 -0.24 -8.99 4.99
CA VAL A 171 0.83 -9.85 5.52
C VAL A 171 0.48 -11.32 5.27
N SER A 172 1.35 -12.04 4.56
CA SER A 172 1.12 -13.45 4.24
C SER A 172 2.06 -14.36 5.04
N PRO A 173 1.52 -15.27 5.88
CA PRO A 173 2.30 -16.31 6.53
C PRO A 173 2.54 -17.54 5.63
N LEU A 174 1.96 -17.57 4.41
CA LEU A 174 1.93 -18.77 3.57
C LEU A 174 2.56 -18.56 2.19
N THR A 175 2.35 -17.38 1.59
CA THR A 175 2.80 -17.08 0.22
C THR A 175 3.90 -16.05 0.26
N PRO A 176 4.94 -16.16 -0.59
CA PRO A 176 5.93 -15.10 -0.72
C PRO A 176 5.29 -13.81 -1.24
N ASP A 177 6.00 -12.69 -1.05
CA ASP A 177 5.75 -11.49 -1.84
C ASP A 177 6.20 -11.79 -3.28
N HIS A 178 5.26 -11.73 -4.24
CA HIS A 178 5.58 -11.98 -5.65
C HIS A 178 6.22 -10.77 -6.32
N VAL A 179 6.05 -9.58 -5.75
CA VAL A 179 6.67 -8.36 -6.25
C VAL A 179 8.10 -8.28 -5.73
N ASN A 180 8.31 -8.53 -4.43
CA ASN A 180 9.62 -8.49 -3.78
C ASN A 180 9.96 -9.85 -3.12
N PRO A 181 10.19 -10.92 -3.91
CA PRO A 181 10.48 -12.25 -3.37
C PRO A 181 11.70 -12.30 -2.46
N GLU A 182 12.65 -11.39 -2.65
CA GLU A 182 13.86 -11.19 -1.84
C GLU A 182 13.58 -10.51 -0.48
N ARG A 183 12.37 -9.98 -0.26
CA ARG A 183 11.94 -9.30 0.97
C ARG A 183 10.72 -10.01 1.58
N PRO A 184 10.94 -11.10 2.34
CA PRO A 184 9.85 -11.92 2.89
C PRO A 184 8.99 -11.13 3.89
N TRP A 185 7.73 -11.52 3.99
CA TRP A 185 6.80 -10.98 4.99
C TRP A 185 7.33 -11.19 6.41
N PRO A 186 7.30 -10.17 7.28
CA PRO A 186 7.49 -10.35 8.71
C PRO A 186 6.47 -11.33 9.28
N SER A 187 6.88 -12.10 10.29
CA SER A 187 5.95 -12.97 10.99
C SER A 187 4.92 -12.15 11.76
N LEU A 188 3.71 -12.70 11.93
CA LEU A 188 2.67 -12.04 12.73
C LEU A 188 3.12 -11.84 14.19
N GLN A 189 3.93 -12.75 14.74
CA GLN A 189 4.51 -12.61 16.08
C GLN A 189 5.44 -11.40 16.17
N MET A 190 6.27 -11.18 15.13
CA MET A 190 7.16 -10.03 15.07
C MET A 190 6.37 -8.72 14.99
N LEU A 191 5.37 -8.64 14.11
CA LEU A 191 4.50 -7.45 14.03
C LEU A 191 3.75 -7.22 15.34
N GLN A 192 3.32 -8.28 16.01
CA GLN A 192 2.67 -8.19 17.32
C GLN A 192 3.63 -7.64 18.38
N SER A 193 4.90 -8.07 18.40
CA SER A 193 5.92 -7.54 19.32
C SER A 193 6.17 -6.05 19.06
N ILE A 194 6.46 -5.67 17.81
CA ILE A 194 6.73 -4.27 17.43
C ILE A 194 5.55 -3.37 17.77
N THR A 195 4.33 -3.84 17.51
CA THR A 195 3.10 -3.09 17.82
C THR A 195 2.88 -2.98 19.34
N ALA A 196 3.17 -4.03 20.10
CA ALA A 196 3.04 -4.00 21.57
C ALA A 196 4.12 -3.13 22.24
N GLU A 197 5.35 -3.13 21.73
CA GLU A 197 6.44 -2.23 22.15
C GLU A 197 6.07 -0.76 21.91
N ALA A 198 5.19 -0.50 20.95
CA ALA A 198 4.60 0.81 20.72
C ALA A 198 3.50 1.21 21.71
N GLY A 199 3.07 0.29 22.59
CA GLY A 199 1.86 0.47 23.40
C GLY A 199 0.57 0.31 22.60
N LEU A 200 0.63 -0.28 21.40
CA LEU A 200 -0.51 -0.43 20.48
C LEU A 200 -0.97 -1.90 20.42
N HIS A 201 -2.09 -2.13 19.75
CA HIS A 201 -2.75 -3.42 19.60
C HIS A 201 -2.86 -3.82 18.14
N LEU A 202 -2.20 -4.92 17.76
CA LEU A 202 -2.32 -5.50 16.43
C LEU A 202 -3.67 -6.20 16.26
N ARG A 203 -4.44 -5.83 15.24
CA ARG A 203 -5.76 -6.43 14.95
C ARG A 203 -5.93 -6.75 13.46
N ALA A 204 -6.49 -7.92 13.15
CA ALA A 204 -6.79 -8.26 11.76
C ALA A 204 -8.00 -7.48 11.25
N ARG A 205 -7.90 -6.87 10.07
CA ARG A 205 -9.02 -6.29 9.31
C ARG A 205 -9.43 -7.22 8.16
N LEU A 206 -10.55 -6.89 7.52
CA LEU A 206 -10.95 -7.48 6.23
C LEU A 206 -10.26 -6.76 5.07
N THR A 207 -10.48 -7.23 3.84
CA THR A 207 -9.99 -6.55 2.63
C THR A 207 -10.58 -5.16 2.44
N VAL A 208 -11.69 -4.88 3.10
CA VAL A 208 -12.34 -3.58 3.18
C VAL A 208 -12.23 -3.04 4.61
N HIS A 209 -11.96 -1.74 4.75
CA HIS A 209 -11.77 -1.12 6.06
C HIS A 209 -13.09 -1.00 6.88
N PRO A 210 -12.99 -0.96 8.23
CA PRO A 210 -14.16 -0.94 9.12
C PRO A 210 -15.20 0.13 8.81
N GLU A 211 -14.79 1.34 8.41
CA GLU A 211 -15.74 2.41 8.11
C GLU A 211 -16.69 2.06 6.96
N TYR A 212 -16.22 1.31 5.96
CA TYR A 212 -17.05 0.87 4.83
C TYR A 212 -17.90 -0.35 5.21
N VAL A 213 -17.38 -1.22 6.07
CA VAL A 213 -18.15 -2.34 6.64
C VAL A 213 -19.37 -1.80 7.41
N HIS A 214 -19.18 -0.77 8.23
CA HIS A 214 -20.27 -0.13 9.00
C HIS A 214 -21.25 0.65 8.13
N ARG A 215 -20.75 1.33 7.10
CA ARG A 215 -21.61 2.09 6.17
C ARG A 215 -22.47 1.16 5.30
N GLY A 216 -21.98 -0.02 4.94
CA GLY A 216 -22.72 -0.96 4.10
C GLY A 216 -22.98 -0.39 2.70
N GLU A 217 -24.22 -0.41 2.22
CA GLU A 217 -24.60 0.21 0.95
C GLU A 217 -24.40 1.75 0.99
N PRO A 218 -23.91 2.39 -0.09
CA PRO A 218 -23.59 1.82 -1.41
C PRO A 218 -22.16 1.29 -1.54
N TRP A 219 -21.37 1.23 -0.48
CA TRP A 219 -19.95 0.84 -0.53
C TRP A 219 -19.74 -0.66 -0.69
N ILE A 220 -20.61 -1.45 -0.07
CA ILE A 220 -20.59 -2.91 -0.15
C ILE A 220 -21.73 -3.34 -1.06
N ASP A 221 -21.43 -4.01 -2.18
CA ASP A 221 -22.47 -4.54 -3.06
C ASP A 221 -23.31 -5.61 -2.33
N PRO A 222 -24.65 -5.63 -2.49
CA PRO A 222 -25.51 -6.63 -1.86
C PRO A 222 -25.08 -8.09 -2.10
N ARG A 223 -24.39 -8.35 -3.22
CA ARG A 223 -23.86 -9.67 -3.56
C ARG A 223 -22.70 -10.12 -2.67
N VAL A 224 -21.88 -9.19 -2.20
CA VAL A 224 -20.75 -9.50 -1.31
C VAL A 224 -21.06 -9.22 0.16
N ALA A 225 -22.11 -8.44 0.46
CA ALA A 225 -22.48 -8.07 1.83
C ALA A 225 -22.64 -9.27 2.79
N PRO A 226 -23.32 -10.39 2.44
CA PRO A 226 -23.41 -11.55 3.33
C PRO A 226 -22.05 -12.17 3.64
N HIS A 227 -21.13 -12.16 2.67
CA HIS A 227 -19.77 -12.70 2.82
C HIS A 227 -18.90 -11.82 3.73
N VAL A 228 -19.05 -10.49 3.64
CA VAL A 228 -18.40 -9.53 4.56
C VAL A 228 -18.95 -9.72 5.96
N ALA A 229 -20.27 -9.75 6.13
CA ALA A 229 -20.94 -9.90 7.42
C ALA A 229 -20.62 -11.23 8.13
N ALA A 230 -20.31 -12.29 7.38
CA ALA A 230 -19.87 -13.57 7.94
C ALA A 230 -18.51 -13.49 8.65
N LEU A 231 -17.65 -12.53 8.26
CA LEU A 231 -16.28 -12.38 8.76
C LEU A 231 -16.07 -11.14 9.63
N ALA A 232 -16.94 -10.13 9.52
CA ALA A 232 -16.85 -8.87 10.25
C ALA A 232 -17.33 -8.97 11.72
N GLY A 233 -16.54 -8.46 12.66
CA GLY A 233 -16.93 -8.24 14.05
C GLY A 233 -17.79 -6.99 14.22
N PRO A 234 -18.30 -6.72 15.45
CA PRO A 234 -19.09 -5.52 15.75
C PRO A 234 -18.35 -4.20 15.53
N ASP A 235 -17.02 -4.23 15.52
CA ASP A 235 -16.14 -3.09 15.27
C ASP A 235 -15.75 -2.97 13.78
N GLY A 236 -16.27 -3.84 12.90
CA GLY A 236 -15.97 -3.86 11.46
C GLY A 236 -14.63 -4.52 11.12
N LEU A 237 -13.84 -4.90 12.13
CA LEU A 237 -12.60 -5.67 11.95
C LEU A 237 -12.91 -7.16 11.72
N ALA A 238 -11.90 -7.96 11.37
CA ALA A 238 -12.09 -9.39 11.21
C ALA A 238 -12.36 -10.06 12.57
N ARG A 239 -13.34 -10.98 12.61
CA ARG A 239 -13.61 -11.81 13.79
C ARG A 239 -12.39 -12.71 14.08
N PRO A 240 -11.83 -12.66 15.29
CA PRO A 240 -10.72 -13.53 15.66
C PRO A 240 -11.08 -15.02 15.55
N GLY A 241 -10.14 -15.84 15.08
CA GLY A 241 -10.28 -17.29 15.07
C GLY A 241 -11.26 -17.86 14.03
N VAL A 242 -11.88 -17.04 13.20
CA VAL A 242 -12.78 -17.52 12.14
C VAL A 242 -11.96 -18.13 11.00
N ILE A 243 -12.27 -19.38 10.67
CA ILE A 243 -11.80 -20.04 9.46
C ILE A 243 -12.83 -19.77 8.36
N PRO A 244 -12.50 -19.02 7.30
CA PRO A 244 -13.48 -18.68 6.27
C PRO A 244 -14.01 -19.93 5.55
N ALA A 245 -15.34 -20.09 5.53
CA ALA A 245 -16.03 -21.08 4.71
C ALA A 245 -16.72 -20.38 3.52
N GLY A 246 -16.81 -21.06 2.38
CA GLY A 246 -17.58 -20.56 1.23
C GLY A 246 -19.07 -20.50 1.57
N LEU A 247 -19.72 -19.40 1.22
CA LEU A 247 -21.18 -19.31 1.21
C LEU A 247 -21.68 -19.51 -0.22
N PRO A 248 -22.89 -20.04 -0.43
CA PRO A 248 -23.49 -20.14 -1.76
C PRO A 248 -23.49 -18.79 -2.47
N TRP A 249 -23.05 -18.76 -3.72
CA TRP A 249 -23.17 -17.57 -4.56
C TRP A 249 -24.60 -17.46 -5.08
N GLN A 250 -25.20 -16.28 -4.93
CA GLN A 250 -26.61 -16.04 -5.25
C GLN A 250 -26.92 -15.96 -6.75
N GLU A 251 -25.92 -15.72 -7.60
CA GLU A 251 -26.12 -15.71 -9.05
C GLU A 251 -25.80 -17.09 -9.64
N PRO A 252 -26.55 -17.56 -10.66
CA PRO A 252 -26.24 -18.81 -11.33
C PRO A 252 -24.89 -18.73 -12.04
N ASP A 253 -24.18 -19.85 -12.14
CA ASP A 253 -22.97 -19.94 -12.95
C ASP A 253 -23.30 -19.63 -14.42
N GLY A 254 -22.50 -18.75 -15.04
CA GLY A 254 -22.71 -18.26 -16.41
C GLY A 254 -23.38 -16.88 -16.49
N GLY A 255 -23.52 -16.34 -17.70
CA GLY A 255 -24.12 -15.02 -17.95
C GLY A 255 -23.16 -13.92 -18.38
N LEU A 256 -21.85 -14.16 -18.24
CA LEU A 256 -20.80 -13.34 -18.87
C LEU A 256 -20.18 -14.11 -20.02
N ALA A 257 -20.13 -13.50 -21.22
CA ALA A 257 -19.32 -14.04 -22.31
C ALA A 257 -17.86 -14.11 -21.82
N THR A 258 -17.32 -15.33 -21.77
CA THR A 258 -15.95 -15.58 -21.33
C THR A 258 -15.00 -15.49 -22.51
N THR A 259 -13.92 -14.74 -22.36
CA THR A 259 -12.77 -14.77 -23.27
C THR A 259 -11.55 -15.28 -22.50
N GLY A 260 -10.74 -16.15 -23.12
CA GLY A 260 -9.61 -16.80 -22.45
C GLY A 260 -9.98 -18.03 -21.61
N ARG A 261 -9.13 -18.39 -20.65
CA ARG A 261 -9.28 -19.60 -19.83
C ARG A 261 -10.25 -19.35 -18.67
N SER A 262 -11.49 -19.81 -18.80
CA SER A 262 -12.58 -19.61 -17.83
C SER A 262 -12.94 -20.85 -17.00
N ASP A 263 -12.37 -22.00 -17.34
CA ASP A 263 -12.62 -23.31 -16.73
C ASP A 263 -11.78 -23.58 -15.48
N LEU A 264 -11.00 -22.61 -14.98
CA LEU A 264 -10.07 -22.81 -13.85
C LEU A 264 -10.75 -23.36 -12.59
N HIS A 265 -11.99 -22.94 -12.32
CA HIS A 265 -12.78 -23.42 -11.18
C HIS A 265 -13.22 -24.90 -11.30
N VAL A 266 -13.18 -25.48 -12.51
CA VAL A 266 -13.48 -26.90 -12.75
C VAL A 266 -12.21 -27.69 -12.97
N ALA A 267 -11.31 -27.17 -13.83
CA ALA A 267 -10.10 -27.87 -14.24
C ALA A 267 -9.11 -28.07 -13.09
N VAL A 268 -8.96 -27.10 -12.18
CA VAL A 268 -8.07 -27.23 -11.01
C VAL A 268 -8.60 -28.30 -10.05
N ASP A 269 -9.91 -28.33 -9.81
CA ASP A 269 -10.53 -29.25 -8.85
C ASP A 269 -10.68 -30.68 -9.41
N THR A 270 -10.82 -30.83 -10.74
CA THR A 270 -11.03 -32.14 -11.39
C THR A 270 -9.76 -32.78 -11.93
N GLN A 271 -8.82 -31.99 -12.46
CA GLN A 271 -7.58 -32.50 -13.07
C GLN A 271 -6.36 -32.29 -12.17
N GLY A 272 -6.53 -31.58 -11.05
CA GLY A 272 -5.43 -31.10 -10.23
C GLY A 272 -4.61 -30.01 -10.94
N ARG A 273 -3.71 -29.36 -10.19
CA ARG A 273 -2.66 -28.56 -10.83
C ARG A 273 -1.70 -29.53 -11.51
N GLN A 274 -1.67 -29.58 -12.85
CA GLN A 274 -0.72 -30.44 -13.58
C GLN A 274 0.75 -29.99 -13.42
N ALA A 275 0.97 -28.73 -13.04
CA ALA A 275 2.24 -28.17 -12.63
C ALA A 275 1.99 -27.06 -11.59
N ASP A 276 2.96 -26.80 -10.71
CA ASP A 276 2.87 -25.72 -9.69
C ASP A 276 2.93 -24.31 -10.34
N ARG A 277 3.27 -24.25 -11.63
CA ARG A 277 3.58 -23.07 -12.44
C ARG A 277 3.02 -23.24 -13.86
N ARG A 278 2.82 -22.15 -14.62
CA ARG A 278 2.59 -22.28 -16.08
C ARG A 278 3.85 -22.82 -16.77
N GLY A 279 3.70 -23.44 -17.94
CA GLY A 279 4.83 -23.99 -18.71
C GLY A 279 5.78 -22.95 -19.32
N ASP A 280 5.43 -21.66 -19.29
CA ASP A 280 6.28 -20.54 -19.69
C ASP A 280 7.02 -19.89 -18.50
N PHE A 281 6.94 -20.50 -17.30
CA PHE A 281 7.42 -19.86 -16.08
C PHE A 281 8.95 -19.68 -16.07
N ASP A 282 9.74 -20.66 -16.52
CA ASP A 282 11.20 -20.53 -16.48
C ASP A 282 11.74 -19.64 -17.62
N ASP A 283 11.05 -19.60 -18.76
CA ASP A 283 11.36 -18.68 -19.88
C ASP A 283 10.99 -17.22 -19.56
N VAL A 284 10.05 -16.99 -18.64
CA VAL A 284 9.57 -15.66 -18.23
C VAL A 284 10.20 -15.18 -16.91
N TYR A 285 10.61 -16.09 -16.00
CA TYR A 285 11.03 -15.74 -14.64
C TYR A 285 12.47 -16.14 -14.26
N GLY A 286 13.26 -16.75 -15.15
CA GLY A 286 14.65 -17.12 -14.87
C GLY A 286 14.80 -18.22 -13.80
N ASP A 287 16.00 -18.78 -13.67
CA ASP A 287 16.25 -19.94 -12.81
C ASP A 287 16.13 -19.59 -11.31
N TRP A 288 15.15 -20.21 -10.65
CA TRP A 288 14.81 -19.96 -9.25
C TRP A 288 15.80 -20.59 -8.25
N ASP A 289 16.71 -21.45 -8.70
CA ASP A 289 17.77 -21.98 -7.83
C ASP A 289 18.92 -20.97 -7.62
N GLU A 290 19.09 -19.98 -8.51
CA GLU A 290 20.06 -18.88 -8.34
C GLU A 290 19.60 -17.84 -7.29
N VAL A 291 18.29 -17.53 -7.25
CA VAL A 291 17.70 -16.53 -6.32
C VAL A 291 17.79 -16.97 -4.84
N ARG A 292 17.79 -18.28 -4.57
CA ARG A 292 17.99 -18.80 -3.20
C ARG A 292 19.41 -18.58 -2.67
N ALA A 293 20.42 -18.55 -3.55
CA ALA A 293 21.80 -18.34 -3.17
C ALA A 293 22.05 -16.87 -2.74
N ASP A 294 21.46 -15.91 -3.46
CA ASP A 294 21.59 -14.47 -3.17
C ASP A 294 20.82 -14.04 -1.90
N ALA A 295 19.68 -14.69 -1.60
CA ALA A 295 18.91 -14.45 -0.38
C ALA A 295 19.67 -14.87 0.90
N GLN A 296 20.61 -15.82 0.80
CA GLN A 296 21.47 -16.23 1.94
C GLN A 296 22.70 -15.32 2.09
N MET A 297 23.14 -14.64 1.03
CA MET A 297 24.26 -13.71 1.07
C MET A 297 23.88 -12.31 1.60
N SER A 298 22.61 -11.90 1.43
CA SER A 298 22.09 -10.60 1.89
C SER A 298 21.88 -10.51 3.41
N ALA A 299 22.09 -11.61 4.15
CA ALA A 299 21.98 -11.65 5.62
C ALA A 299 23.29 -11.23 6.35
N ALA A 300 24.36 -10.92 5.61
CA ALA A 300 25.66 -10.58 6.19
C ALA A 300 26.28 -9.35 5.51
N GLY A 301 25.90 -8.16 5.99
CA GLY A 301 26.76 -6.97 5.96
C GLY A 301 26.18 -5.76 5.24
N ASP A 302 25.88 -4.71 6.01
CA ASP A 302 26.49 -3.41 5.76
C ASP A 302 26.64 -2.64 7.09
N ARG A 303 27.88 -2.26 7.40
CA ARG A 303 28.23 -1.30 8.46
C ARG A 303 28.99 -0.16 7.81
N GLY A 304 28.29 0.61 6.97
CA GLY A 304 28.79 1.85 6.39
C GLY A 304 28.41 3.04 7.29
N GLY A 305 29.35 3.50 8.11
CA GLY A 305 29.17 4.70 8.93
C GLY A 305 29.18 5.97 8.08
N SER A 306 28.10 6.75 8.15
CA SER A 306 28.10 8.14 7.69
C SER A 306 28.58 9.06 8.82
N SER A 307 29.49 9.97 8.48
CA SER A 307 30.06 10.95 9.41
C SER A 307 28.99 11.96 9.86
N PRO A 308 28.86 12.27 11.16
CA PRO A 308 27.86 13.20 11.64
C PRO A 308 28.23 14.63 11.22
N ARG A 309 27.41 15.25 10.36
CA ARG A 309 27.42 16.71 10.20
C ARG A 309 26.93 17.32 11.52
N ARG A 310 27.72 18.23 12.08
CA ARG A 310 27.44 18.90 13.35
C ARG A 310 26.12 19.67 13.25
N CYS A 311 25.17 19.25 14.08
CA CYS A 311 23.87 19.88 14.31
C CYS A 311 24.03 21.27 14.95
N GLY A 312 23.59 22.31 14.24
CA GLY A 312 23.20 23.57 14.84
C GLY A 312 21.76 23.42 15.33
N SER A 313 21.57 23.44 16.64
CA SER A 313 20.37 23.01 17.38
C SER A 313 19.20 23.99 17.33
N THR A 314 18.85 24.53 16.17
CA THR A 314 17.65 25.38 16.05
C THR A 314 17.00 25.20 14.69
N MET A 315 15.77 24.68 14.68
CA MET A 315 14.89 24.76 13.50
C MET A 315 14.84 26.19 12.99
N ASP A 316 14.93 26.34 11.67
CA ASP A 316 14.82 27.63 11.02
C ASP A 316 13.37 28.18 11.13
N PRO A 317 13.15 29.47 10.82
CA PRO A 317 11.82 30.07 10.90
C PRO A 317 10.77 29.41 10.00
N ALA A 318 11.15 28.91 8.82
CA ALA A 318 10.23 28.28 7.88
C ALA A 318 9.78 26.91 8.40
N GLN A 319 10.70 26.11 8.93
CA GLN A 319 10.44 24.83 9.59
C GLN A 319 9.49 24.99 10.78
N LYS A 320 9.72 26.01 11.61
CA LYS A 320 8.83 26.34 12.74
C LYS A 320 7.43 26.75 12.28
N ALA A 321 7.34 27.57 11.23
CA ALA A 321 6.06 28.01 10.68
C ALA A 321 5.28 26.84 10.07
N ALA A 322 5.95 25.97 9.31
CA ALA A 322 5.34 24.79 8.70
C ALA A 322 4.83 23.80 9.75
N LEU A 323 5.60 23.55 10.80
CA LEU A 323 5.17 22.68 11.90
C LEU A 323 4.02 23.29 12.69
N ALA A 324 4.07 24.59 13.01
CA ALA A 324 2.97 25.27 13.69
C ALA A 324 1.67 25.27 12.85
N ALA A 325 1.79 25.40 11.53
CA ALA A 325 0.65 25.28 10.62
C ALA A 325 0.05 23.86 10.65
N ALA A 326 0.91 22.84 10.65
CA ALA A 326 0.49 21.45 10.76
C ALA A 326 -0.15 21.13 12.11
N GLU A 327 0.36 21.68 13.22
CA GLU A 327 -0.22 21.52 14.57
C GLU A 327 -1.57 22.23 14.71
N HIS A 328 -1.77 23.36 14.02
CA HIS A 328 -2.98 24.16 14.14
C HIS A 328 -4.14 23.63 13.28
N ASP A 329 -3.89 23.36 12.00
CA ASP A 329 -4.89 22.86 11.05
C ASP A 329 -4.23 22.04 9.92
N PRO A 330 -4.00 20.72 10.15
CA PRO A 330 -3.43 19.83 9.15
C PRO A 330 -4.21 19.85 7.81
N ALA A 331 -5.53 20.02 7.87
CA ALA A 331 -6.39 19.97 6.70
C ALA A 331 -6.23 21.20 5.78
N CYS A 332 -5.70 22.31 6.31
CA CYS A 332 -5.41 23.55 5.59
C CYS A 332 -3.91 23.77 5.35
N LEU A 333 -3.08 22.73 5.48
CA LEU A 333 -1.66 22.80 5.15
C LEU A 333 -1.47 23.20 3.69
N GLN A 334 -0.69 24.26 3.47
CA GLN A 334 -0.31 24.80 2.17
C GLN A 334 0.88 24.04 1.59
N ASP A 335 1.06 24.12 0.27
CA ASP A 335 2.12 23.41 -0.46
C ASP A 335 3.51 23.73 0.11
N GLU A 336 3.81 25.00 0.36
CA GLU A 336 5.11 25.44 0.91
C GLU A 336 5.44 24.81 2.28
N HIS A 337 4.43 24.60 3.12
CA HIS A 337 4.60 23.95 4.41
C HIS A 337 4.86 22.45 4.23
N ALA A 338 4.11 21.78 3.37
CA ALA A 338 4.31 20.36 3.08
C ALA A 338 5.72 20.09 2.52
N LEU A 339 6.20 20.94 1.59
CA LEU A 339 7.55 20.85 1.04
C LEU A 339 8.62 21.01 2.13
N THR A 340 8.44 21.97 3.03
CA THR A 340 9.37 22.19 4.15
C THR A 340 9.41 20.99 5.11
N LEU A 341 8.26 20.37 5.38
CA LEU A 341 8.16 19.21 6.27
C LEU A 341 8.69 17.92 5.62
N MET A 342 8.67 17.81 4.29
CA MET A 342 9.25 16.65 3.59
C MET A 342 10.77 16.57 3.71
N THR A 343 11.44 17.70 3.92
CA THR A 343 12.88 17.74 4.16
C THR A 343 13.22 17.65 5.66
N ALA A 344 12.31 17.14 6.48
CA ALA A 344 12.51 17.06 7.92
C ALA A 344 13.58 16.03 8.30
N GLU A 345 14.55 16.48 9.09
CA GLU A 345 15.62 15.67 9.68
C GLU A 345 15.74 16.02 11.17
N GLY A 346 16.33 15.12 11.96
CA GLY A 346 16.62 15.34 13.38
C GLY A 346 15.39 15.78 14.19
N GLU A 347 15.54 16.87 14.96
CA GLU A 347 14.48 17.37 15.86
C GLU A 347 13.16 17.68 15.14
N LEU A 348 13.22 18.20 13.90
CA LEU A 348 12.01 18.49 13.14
C LEU A 348 11.26 17.20 12.77
N LEU A 349 11.99 16.17 12.36
CA LEU A 349 11.41 14.86 12.03
C LEU A 349 10.77 14.22 13.25
N ASP A 350 11.45 14.26 14.40
CA ASP A 350 10.91 13.70 15.65
C ASP A 350 9.58 14.36 16.05
N ARG A 351 9.50 15.70 15.94
CA ARG A 351 8.25 16.44 16.22
C ARG A 351 7.16 16.15 15.19
N LEU A 352 7.51 16.04 13.92
CA LEU A 352 6.57 15.74 12.85
C LEU A 352 5.98 14.33 13.00
N CYS A 353 6.82 13.35 13.34
CA CYS A 353 6.40 11.99 13.67
C CYS A 353 5.44 11.98 14.87
N ALA A 354 5.79 12.67 15.96
CA ALA A 354 4.91 12.78 17.13
C ALA A 354 3.52 13.35 16.77
N LEU A 355 3.47 14.42 15.97
CA LEU A 355 2.22 14.98 15.46
C LEU A 355 1.44 13.98 14.60
N ALA A 356 2.11 13.27 13.70
CA ALA A 356 1.49 12.27 12.84
C ALA A 356 0.90 11.09 13.65
N ASP A 357 1.60 10.61 14.67
CA ASP A 357 1.14 9.56 15.58
C ASP A 357 0.00 10.05 16.49
N ASP A 358 -0.01 11.31 16.90
CA ASP A 358 -1.16 11.92 17.59
C ASP A 358 -2.41 11.98 16.70
N LEU A 359 -2.29 12.46 15.46
CA LEU A 359 -3.39 12.46 14.48
C LEU A 359 -3.92 11.05 14.20
N ARG A 360 -3.02 10.06 14.15
CA ARG A 360 -3.37 8.65 14.05
C ARG A 360 -4.19 8.21 15.27
N ARG A 361 -3.69 8.46 16.49
CA ARG A 361 -4.39 8.11 17.76
C ARG A 361 -5.81 8.68 17.80
N GLU A 362 -6.00 9.93 17.40
CA GLU A 362 -7.30 10.60 17.44
C GLU A 362 -8.39 9.87 16.65
N THR A 363 -8.02 9.20 15.55
CA THR A 363 -9.00 8.53 14.67
C THR A 363 -9.14 7.06 14.97
N VAL A 364 -8.03 6.38 15.27
CA VAL A 364 -7.97 4.91 15.22
C VAL A 364 -7.67 4.30 16.59
N GLY A 365 -7.44 5.16 17.59
CA GLY A 365 -7.05 4.78 18.94
C GLY A 365 -5.73 4.03 18.96
N ASP A 366 -5.68 2.97 19.76
CA ASP A 366 -4.47 2.16 19.92
C ASP A 366 -4.39 0.99 18.94
N VAL A 367 -5.28 0.92 17.94
CA VAL A 367 -5.31 -0.19 16.99
C VAL A 367 -4.40 0.07 15.80
N VAL A 368 -3.54 -0.91 15.51
CA VAL A 368 -2.83 -1.03 14.24
C VAL A 368 -3.39 -2.25 13.52
N SER A 369 -3.87 -2.07 12.29
CA SER A 369 -4.45 -3.15 11.52
C SER A 369 -3.48 -3.86 10.59
N TYR A 370 -3.86 -5.05 10.15
CA TYR A 370 -3.24 -5.77 9.05
C TYR A 370 -4.31 -6.63 8.38
N VAL A 371 -4.13 -6.99 7.11
CA VAL A 371 -4.98 -7.98 6.44
C VAL A 371 -4.19 -9.26 6.21
N VAL A 372 -4.78 -10.41 6.54
CA VAL A 372 -4.16 -11.70 6.24
C VAL A 372 -4.19 -11.90 4.73
N ASN A 373 -3.03 -11.79 4.10
CA ASN A 373 -2.92 -11.94 2.66
C ASN A 373 -2.75 -13.41 2.26
N ARG A 374 -3.43 -13.80 1.19
CA ARG A 374 -3.25 -15.08 0.50
C ARG A 374 -3.30 -14.77 -1.00
N ASN A 375 -2.14 -14.64 -1.62
CA ASN A 375 -2.05 -14.34 -3.04
C ASN A 375 -2.63 -15.51 -3.85
N ILE A 376 -3.69 -15.25 -4.63
CA ILE A 376 -4.27 -16.24 -5.53
C ILE A 376 -4.02 -15.77 -6.96
N ASN A 377 -3.11 -16.45 -7.65
CA ASN A 377 -2.72 -16.11 -9.02
C ASN A 377 -3.58 -16.90 -10.01
N PHE A 378 -4.44 -16.20 -10.76
CA PHE A 378 -5.30 -16.82 -11.77
C PHE A 378 -4.75 -16.69 -13.20
N THR A 379 -4.00 -15.62 -13.52
CA THR A 379 -3.67 -15.34 -14.93
C THR A 379 -2.30 -14.72 -15.25
N ASN A 380 -1.52 -14.20 -14.30
CA ASN A 380 -0.19 -13.59 -14.52
C ASN A 380 0.46 -13.14 -13.20
N VAL A 381 1.80 -13.17 -13.12
CA VAL A 381 2.60 -12.57 -12.03
C VAL A 381 3.21 -11.26 -12.55
N CYS A 382 3.23 -10.20 -11.73
CA CYS A 382 3.88 -8.94 -12.09
C CYS A 382 5.40 -9.15 -12.17
N TYR A 383 6.03 -8.86 -13.32
CA TYR A 383 7.45 -9.15 -13.56
C TYR A 383 8.41 -7.97 -13.29
N SER A 384 7.96 -6.88 -12.63
CA SER A 384 8.78 -5.69 -12.29
C SER A 384 9.70 -5.21 -13.42
N GLY A 385 9.24 -5.24 -14.68
CA GLY A 385 10.05 -4.83 -15.84
C GLY A 385 9.90 -3.37 -16.24
N CYS A 386 9.11 -2.60 -15.50
CA CYS A 386 8.88 -1.17 -15.70
C CYS A 386 10.05 -0.32 -15.22
#